data_AF-A0A831PS49-F1
#
_entry.id   AF-A0A831PS49-F1
#
_cell.length_a   1.000
_cell.length_b   1.000
_cell.length_c   1.000
_cell.angle_alpha   90.00
_cell.angle_beta   90.00
_cell.angle_gamma   90.00
#
_symmetry.space_group_name_H-M   'P 1'
#
loop_
_entity.id
_entity.type
_entity.pdbx_description
1 polymer ?
#
loop_
_entity_poly.entity_id
_entity_poly.type
_entity_poly.pdbx_seq_one_letter_code
_entity_poly.pdbx_strand_id
1 'polypeptide(L)'
;MLLLFLALNWTLAAFGEELCFRGFLMNRLARILGGATPAWIASLLLCSAYFGWGHTEQGISGWLQEGLSGLLLGVIYLAARRNLTIPIIAHGVSNTLAFCLIYLGRYPGFH
;
A
#
# COMPACT_ATOMS: atom_id res chain seq x y z
N MET A 1 -12.64 -16.54 -11.36
CA MET A 1 -11.52 -15.57 -11.33
C MET A 1 -11.36 -14.88 -9.98
N LEU A 2 -12.44 -14.45 -9.30
CA LEU A 2 -12.35 -13.76 -7.99
C LEU A 2 -11.45 -14.47 -6.95
N LEU A 3 -11.65 -15.76 -6.71
CA LEU A 3 -10.87 -16.51 -5.70
C LEU A 3 -9.36 -16.50 -5.97
N LEU A 4 -8.95 -16.54 -7.24
CA LEU A 4 -7.54 -16.44 -7.63
C LEU A 4 -6.97 -15.07 -7.27
N PHE A 5 -7.69 -13.99 -7.61
CA PHE A 5 -7.27 -12.62 -7.26
C PHE A 5 -7.25 -12.39 -5.76
N LEU A 6 -8.16 -12.99 -4.99
CA LEU A 6 -8.11 -12.93 -3.52
C LEU A 6 -6.88 -13.67 -2.98
N ALA A 7 -6.52 -14.83 -3.52
CA ALA A 7 -5.30 -15.53 -3.13
C ALA A 7 -4.06 -14.66 -3.42
N LEU A 8 -3.94 -14.15 -4.65
CA LEU A 8 -2.84 -13.27 -5.06
C LEU A 8 -2.79 -11.98 -4.23
N ASN A 9 -3.95 -11.41 -3.88
CA ASN A 9 -4.02 -10.25 -3.01
C ASN A 9 -3.35 -10.50 -1.67
N TRP A 10 -3.77 -11.57 -0.97
CA TRP A 10 -3.30 -11.82 0.39
C TRP A 10 -1.84 -12.29 0.44
N THR A 11 -1.32 -12.92 -0.62
CA THR A 11 0.06 -13.41 -0.65
C THR A 11 1.05 -12.46 -1.30
N LEU A 12 0.65 -11.77 -2.36
CA LEU A 12 1.55 -10.95 -3.18
C LEU A 12 1.32 -9.45 -2.96
N ALA A 13 0.09 -8.96 -3.11
CA ALA A 13 -0.18 -7.53 -2.96
C ALA A 13 -0.08 -7.10 -1.49
N ALA A 14 -1.06 -7.49 -0.66
CA ALA A 14 -1.14 -7.08 0.74
C ALA A 14 0.05 -7.54 1.59
N PHE A 15 0.50 -8.79 1.45
CA PHE A 15 1.66 -9.27 2.19
C PHE A 15 2.98 -8.82 1.56
N GLY A 16 3.17 -9.09 0.26
CA GLY A 16 4.43 -8.84 -0.42
C GLY A 16 4.76 -7.36 -0.56
N GLU A 17 3.81 -6.52 -0.95
CA GLU A 17 4.07 -5.09 -1.09
C GLU A 17 4.29 -4.43 0.27
N GLU A 18 3.52 -4.76 1.30
CA GLU A 18 3.76 -4.22 2.64
C GLU A 18 5.13 -4.65 3.19
N LEU A 19 5.55 -5.90 2.95
CA LEU A 19 6.89 -6.36 3.31
C LEU A 19 7.98 -5.56 2.58
N CYS A 20 7.83 -5.32 1.28
CA CYS A 20 8.78 -4.57 0.48
C CYS A 20 8.84 -3.08 0.88
N PHE A 21 7.68 -2.42 0.95
CA PHE A 21 7.62 -0.97 1.15
C PHE A 21 7.74 -0.58 2.62
N ARG A 22 6.94 -1.18 3.52
CA ARG A 22 6.90 -0.78 4.95
C ARG A 22 7.88 -1.61 5.76
N GLY A 23 7.99 -2.90 5.47
CA GLY A 23 8.92 -3.82 6.14
C GLY A 23 10.38 -3.53 5.82
N PHE A 24 10.70 -3.24 4.55
CA PHE A 24 12.08 -3.03 4.12
C PHE A 24 12.40 -1.57 3.75
N LEU A 25 11.81 -1.04 2.68
CA LEU A 25 12.26 0.22 2.06
C LEU A 25 12.13 1.41 3.00
N MET A 26 10.98 1.57 3.66
CA MET A 26 10.72 2.69 4.56
C MET A 26 11.65 2.66 5.79
N ASN A 27 11.85 1.49 6.40
CA ASN A 27 12.81 1.35 7.50
C ASN A 27 14.25 1.62 7.04
N ARG A 28 14.61 1.27 5.80
CA ARG A 28 15.96 1.48 5.27
C ARG A 28 16.22 2.96 5.01
N LEU A 29 15.30 3.63 4.31
CA LEU A 29 15.41 5.06 4.00
C LEU A 29 15.42 5.90 5.28
N ALA A 30 14.50 5.67 6.22
CA ALA A 30 14.48 6.39 7.49
C ALA A 30 15.81 6.26 8.27
N ARG A 31 16.44 5.07 8.25
CA ARG A 31 17.76 4.86 8.88
C ARG A 31 18.90 5.57 8.16
N ILE A 32 18.92 5.54 6.83
CA ILE A 32 19.92 6.26 6.02
C ILE A 32 19.83 7.77 6.27
N LEU A 33 18.61 8.28 6.45
CA LEU A 33 18.33 9.70 6.73
C LEU A 33 18.54 10.09 8.21
N GLY A 34 19.09 9.21 9.06
CA GLY A 34 19.46 9.53 10.44
C GLY A 34 18.45 9.13 11.52
N GLY A 35 17.31 8.52 11.16
CA GLY A 35 16.39 7.87 12.09
C GLY A 35 15.53 8.79 12.98
N ALA A 36 15.75 10.10 12.94
CA ALA A 36 14.93 11.09 13.63
C ALA A 36 13.53 11.23 13.00
N THR A 37 12.59 11.91 13.68
CA THR A 37 11.22 12.11 13.18
C THR A 37 11.17 12.67 11.74
N PRO A 38 11.97 13.68 11.35
CA PRO A 38 11.98 14.16 9.96
C PRO A 38 12.41 13.08 8.94
N ALA A 39 13.32 12.18 9.32
CA ALA A 39 13.77 11.08 8.48
C ALA A 39 12.63 10.08 8.19
N TRP A 40 11.80 9.80 9.20
CA TRP A 40 10.60 8.96 9.03
C TRP A 40 9.53 9.61 8.17
N ILE A 41 9.30 10.92 8.35
CA ILE A 41 8.36 11.68 7.51
C ILE A 41 8.83 11.67 6.05
N ALA A 42 10.11 12.00 5.80
CA ALA A 42 10.68 11.97 4.46
C ALA A 42 10.58 10.57 3.84
N SER A 43 10.93 9.53 4.60
CA SER A 43 10.83 8.15 4.15
C SER A 43 9.40 7.73 3.81
N LEU A 44 8.41 8.15 4.61
CA LEU A 44 7.00 7.89 4.36
C LEU A 44 6.56 8.51 3.03
N LEU A 45 6.87 9.79 2.81
CA LEU A 45 6.50 10.51 1.59
C LEU A 45 7.15 9.89 0.34
N LEU A 46 8.45 9.58 0.42
CA LEU A 46 9.19 8.96 -0.68
C LEU A 46 8.67 7.55 -1.02
N CYS A 47 8.42 6.71 0.00
CA CYS A 47 7.86 5.38 -0.23
C CYS A 47 6.46 5.45 -0.84
N SER A 48 5.63 6.39 -0.40
CA SER A 48 4.25 6.55 -0.89
C SER A 48 4.23 7.03 -2.34
N ALA A 49 5.08 8.00 -2.69
CA ALA A 49 5.24 8.44 -4.07
C ALA A 49 5.76 7.32 -4.98
N TYR A 50 6.74 6.54 -4.51
CA TYR A 50 7.29 5.40 -5.24
C TYR A 50 6.27 4.27 -5.42
N PHE A 51 5.47 4.01 -4.38
CA PHE A 51 4.39 3.02 -4.43
C PHE A 51 3.35 3.39 -5.49
N GLY A 52 2.89 4.64 -5.50
CA GLY A 52 1.97 5.12 -6.55
C GLY A 52 2.60 5.05 -7.95
N TRP A 53 3.88 5.39 -8.09
CA TRP A 53 4.57 5.32 -9.39
C TRP A 53 4.62 3.89 -9.96
N GLY A 54 4.66 2.88 -9.08
CA GLY A 54 4.56 1.47 -9.45
C GLY A 54 3.23 1.06 -10.07
N HIS A 55 2.21 1.92 -10.02
CA HIS A 55 0.84 1.64 -10.48
C HIS A 55 0.41 2.53 -11.66
N THR A 56 1.36 2.99 -12.47
CA THR A 56 1.09 3.88 -13.61
C THR A 56 0.30 3.22 -14.74
N GLU A 57 0.21 1.90 -14.78
CA GLU A 57 -0.65 1.15 -15.69
C GLU A 57 -2.15 1.46 -15.50
N GLN A 58 -2.52 2.04 -14.36
CA GLN A 58 -3.87 2.50 -14.03
C GLN A 58 -4.13 3.98 -14.43
N GLY A 59 -3.19 4.60 -15.14
CA GLY A 59 -3.23 6.01 -15.51
C GLY A 59 -2.96 6.97 -14.34
N ILE A 60 -3.12 8.27 -14.58
CA ILE A 60 -2.82 9.31 -13.58
C ILE A 60 -3.70 9.17 -12.34
N SER A 61 -4.97 8.78 -12.51
CA SER A 61 -5.88 8.54 -11.40
C SER A 61 -5.40 7.40 -10.50
N GLY A 62 -4.94 6.29 -11.08
CA GLY A 62 -4.40 5.17 -10.31
C GLY A 62 -3.08 5.50 -9.63
N TRP A 63 -2.17 6.21 -10.31
CA TRP A 63 -0.94 6.70 -9.66
C TRP A 63 -1.26 7.52 -8.40
N LEU A 64 -2.16 8.51 -8.51
CA LEU A 64 -2.55 9.33 -7.37
C LEU A 64 -3.25 8.50 -6.29
N GLN A 65 -4.21 7.66 -6.66
CA GLN A 65 -4.96 6.82 -5.73
C GLN A 65 -4.03 5.89 -4.95
N GLU A 66 -3.16 5.16 -5.63
CA GLU A 66 -2.25 4.22 -4.99
C GLU A 66 -1.17 4.94 -4.18
N GLY A 67 -0.72 6.13 -4.61
CA GLY A 67 0.14 6.98 -3.78
C GLY A 67 -0.51 7.41 -2.46
N LEU A 68 -1.80 7.79 -2.50
CA LEU A 68 -2.57 8.14 -1.30
C LEU A 68 -2.87 6.93 -0.40
N SER A 69 -3.25 5.79 -0.99
CA SER A 69 -3.37 4.50 -0.29
C SER A 69 -2.03 4.16 0.38
N GLY A 70 -0.96 4.36 -0.37
CA GLY A 70 0.41 4.17 0.05
C GLY A 70 0.76 4.97 1.32
N LEU A 71 0.40 6.24 1.29
CA LEU A 71 0.56 7.18 2.40
C LEU A 71 -0.25 6.75 3.62
N LEU A 72 -1.52 6.40 3.44
CA LEU A 72 -2.40 5.97 4.53
C LEU A 72 -1.87 4.72 5.22
N LEU A 73 -1.49 3.69 4.45
CA LEU A 73 -0.91 2.45 4.99
C LEU A 73 0.43 2.71 5.70
N GLY A 74 1.26 3.62 5.18
CA GLY A 74 2.49 4.05 5.84
C GLY A 74 2.24 4.78 7.17
N VAL A 75 1.22 5.66 7.23
CA VAL A 75 0.78 6.31 8.48
C VAL A 75 0.28 5.26 9.47
N ILE A 76 -0.55 4.32 9.04
CA ILE A 76 -1.05 3.21 9.88
C ILE A 76 0.11 2.42 10.46
N TYR A 77 1.11 2.07 9.65
CA TYR A 77 2.30 1.36 10.11
C TYR A 77 3.05 2.13 11.21
N LEU A 78 3.29 3.43 11.01
CA LEU A 78 3.99 4.25 12.00
C LEU A 78 3.16 4.42 13.28
N ALA A 79 1.85 4.68 13.16
CA ALA A 79 0.93 4.78 14.28
C ALA A 79 0.82 3.47 15.07
N ALA A 80 0.87 2.33 14.38
CA ALA A 80 0.91 0.99 14.97
C ALA A 80 2.28 0.61 15.55
N ARG A 81 3.14 1.59 15.84
CA ARG A 81 4.51 1.39 16.34
C ARG A 81 5.33 0.44 15.47
N ARG A 82 5.18 0.56 14.15
CA ARG A 82 5.89 -0.26 13.15
C ARG A 82 5.50 -1.75 13.18
N ASN A 83 4.29 -2.06 13.64
CA ASN A 83 3.70 -3.40 13.50
C ASN A 83 3.20 -3.60 12.06
N LEU A 84 3.88 -4.45 11.30
CA LEU A 84 3.58 -4.72 9.89
C LEU A 84 2.27 -5.48 9.67
N THR A 85 1.79 -6.21 10.67
CA THR A 85 0.54 -6.98 10.57
C THR A 85 -0.66 -6.06 10.31
N ILE A 86 -0.67 -4.87 10.93
CA ILE A 86 -1.79 -3.93 10.84
C ILE A 86 -1.98 -3.41 9.41
N PRO A 87 -0.97 -2.84 8.71
CA PRO A 87 -1.13 -2.43 7.32
C PRO A 87 -1.34 -3.62 6.37
N ILE A 88 -0.77 -4.81 6.61
CA ILE A 88 -1.06 -6.01 5.80
C ILE A 88 -2.56 -6.34 5.82
N ILE A 89 -3.17 -6.36 7.01
CA ILE A 89 -4.60 -6.63 7.15
C ILE A 89 -5.42 -5.50 6.50
N ALA A 90 -5.07 -4.24 6.75
CA ALA A 90 -5.78 -3.09 6.17
C ALA A 90 -5.74 -3.11 4.64
N HIS A 91 -4.58 -3.35 4.05
CA HIS A 91 -4.38 -3.47 2.61
C HIS A 91 -5.17 -4.66 2.06
N GLY A 92 -5.03 -5.84 2.66
CA GLY A 92 -5.72 -7.06 2.23
C GLY A 92 -7.24 -6.93 2.25
N VAL A 93 -7.81 -6.31 3.29
CA VAL A 93 -9.24 -6.03 3.40
C VAL A 93 -9.68 -5.02 2.34
N SER A 94 -8.95 -3.92 2.16
CA SER A 94 -9.27 -2.89 1.14
C SER A 94 -9.35 -3.51 -0.26
N ASN A 95 -8.34 -4.28 -0.65
CA ASN A 95 -8.31 -4.95 -1.95
C ASN A 95 -9.39 -6.03 -2.06
N THR A 96 -9.70 -6.76 -0.99
CA THR A 96 -10.80 -7.73 -0.99
C THR A 96 -12.14 -7.05 -1.30
N LEU A 97 -12.41 -5.89 -0.69
CA LEU A 97 -13.61 -5.11 -0.97
C LEU A 97 -13.63 -4.65 -2.44
N ALA A 98 -12.52 -4.13 -2.94
CA ALA A 98 -12.39 -3.71 -4.34
C ALA A 98 -12.65 -4.87 -5.31
N PHE A 99 -12.00 -6.03 -5.12
CA PHE A 99 -12.21 -7.20 -5.99
C PHE A 99 -13.64 -7.74 -5.92
N CYS A 100 -14.28 -7.75 -4.76
CA CYS A 100 -15.69 -8.12 -4.64
C CYS A 100 -16.60 -7.16 -5.40
N LEU A 101 -16.38 -5.84 -5.28
CA LEU A 101 -17.16 -4.84 -6.01
C LEU A 101 -16.96 -4.95 -7.53
N ILE A 102 -15.73 -5.18 -7.99
CA ILE A 102 -15.42 -5.41 -9.42
C ILE A 102 -16.14 -6.67 -9.90
N TYR A 103 -16.04 -7.79 -9.17
CA TYR A 103 -16.67 -9.05 -9.54
C TYR A 103 -18.20 -8.96 -9.62
N LEU A 104 -18.82 -8.14 -8.75
CA LEU A 104 -20.26 -7.91 -8.73
C LEU A 104 -20.72 -6.82 -9.73
N GLY A 105 -19.81 -6.21 -10.49
CA GLY A 105 -20.14 -5.12 -11.41
C GLY A 105 -20.63 -3.85 -10.70
N ARG A 106 -20.15 -3.59 -9.48
CA ARG A 106 -20.52 -2.43 -8.63
C ARG A 106 -19.34 -1.53 -8.28
N TYR A 107 -18.20 -1.71 -8.93
CA TYR A 107 -17.03 -0.88 -8.66
C TYR A 107 -17.23 0.52 -9.25
N PRO A 108 -17.12 1.60 -8.45
CA PRO A 108 -17.28 2.96 -8.94
C PRO A 108 -16.31 3.27 -10.09
N GLY A 109 -16.79 3.93 -11.15
CA GLY A 109 -15.96 4.36 -12.29
C GLY A 109 -15.70 3.29 -13.36
N PHE A 110 -16.13 2.04 -13.15
CA PHE A 110 -16.31 1.07 -14.24
C PHE A 110 -17.72 1.22 -14.80
N HIS A 111 -17.83 1.76 -16.01
CA HIS A 111 -19.06 1.89 -16.79
C HIS A 111 -19.00 0.97 -18.01
#